data_AF-A0A849TLL7-F1
#
_entry.id   AF-A0A849TLL7-F1
#
_cell.length_a   1.000
_cell.length_b   1.000
_cell.length_c   1.000
_cell.angle_alpha   90.00
_cell.angle_beta   90.00
_cell.angle_gamma   90.00
#
_symmetry.space_group_name_H-M   'P 1'
#
loop_
_entity.id
_entity.type
_entity.pdbx_description
1 polymer ?
#
loop_
_entity_poly.entity_id
_entity_poly.type
_entity_poly.pdbx_seq_one_letter_code
_entity_poly.pdbx_strand_id
1 'polypeptide(L)' 'MIIDVHGHYTTAPKPLEDWRNRQIASINDPSQRPRVSD' A
#
# COMPACT_ATOMS: atom_id res chain seq x y z
N MET A 1 -5.38 21.00 -26.33
CA MET A 1 -4.92 19.92 -25.44
C MET A 1 -5.73 20.01 -24.16
N ILE A 2 -6.20 18.88 -23.62
CA ILE A 2 -6.96 18.82 -22.35
C ILE A 2 -6.09 18.08 -21.34
N ILE A 3 -5.98 18.62 -20.13
CA ILE A 3 -5.23 18.01 -19.03
C ILE A 3 -6.20 17.79 -17.88
N ASP A 4 -6.30 16.55 -17.44
CA ASP A 4 -6.90 16.21 -16.16
C ASP A 4 -5.81 16.25 -15.09
N VAL A 5 -5.94 17.17 -14.14
CA VAL A 5 -4.93 17.44 -13.10
C VAL A 5 -5.15 16.63 -11.83
N HIS A 6 -6.26 15.90 -11.72
CA HIS A 6 -6.60 15.15 -10.51
C HIS A 6 -7.00 13.71 -10.84
N GLY A 7 -6.02 12.82 -10.71
CA GLY A 7 -6.24 11.38 -10.70
C GLY A 7 -5.59 10.74 -9.47
N HIS A 8 -6.27 9.78 -8.87
CA HIS A 8 -5.69 8.90 -7.87
C HIS A 8 -5.63 7.48 -8.42
N TYR A 9 -4.61 6.72 -8.03
CA TYR A 9 -4.49 5.32 -8.40
C TYR A 9 -5.36 4.42 -7.50
N THR A 10 -6.67 4.46 -7.71
CA THR A 10 -7.66 3.71 -6.90
C THR A 10 -7.85 2.26 -7.35
N THR A 11 -7.18 1.85 -8.42
CA THR A 11 -7.25 0.50 -9.03
C THR A 11 -5.93 -0.25 -8.87
N ALA A 12 -5.19 0.04 -7.80
CA ALA A 12 -3.96 -0.66 -7.48
C ALA A 12 -4.19 -2.17 -7.29
N PRO A 13 -3.21 -3.03 -7.63
CA PRO A 13 -3.29 -4.46 -7.35
C PRO A 13 -3.40 -4.74 -5.85
N LYS A 14 -4.13 -5.81 -5.49
CA LYS A 14 -4.33 -6.26 -4.11
C LYS A 14 -3.06 -6.32 -3.25
N PRO A 15 -1.88 -6.74 -3.77
CA PRO A 15 -0.64 -6.77 -3.00
C PRO A 15 -0.26 -5.46 -2.30
N LEU A 16 -0.60 -4.29 -2.86
CA LEU A 16 -0.34 -3.00 -2.21
C LEU A 16 -1.10 -2.87 -0.88
N GLU A 17 -2.37 -3.25 -0.89
CA GLU A 17 -3.22 -3.22 0.30
C GLU A 17 -2.76 -4.28 1.33
N ASP A 18 -2.40 -5.48 0.86
CA ASP A 18 -1.92 -6.56 1.73
C ASP A 18 -0.61 -6.19 2.43
N TRP A 19 0.31 -5.55 1.71
CA TRP A 19 1.55 -5.01 2.29
C TRP A 19 1.24 -3.94 3.33
N ARG A 20 0.34 -3.00 3.02
CA ARG A 20 -0.06 -1.95 3.97
C ARG A 20 -0.72 -2.52 5.22
N ASN A 21 -1.56 -3.54 5.09
CA ASN A 21 -2.19 -4.19 6.24
C ASN A 21 -1.16 -4.87 7.15
N ARG A 22 -0.14 -5.55 6.57
CA ARG A 22 0.99 -6.10 7.34
C ARG A 22 1.77 -5.01 8.06
N GLN A 23 2.03 -3.89 7.38
CA GLN A 23 2.70 -2.74 7.98
C GLN A 23 1.92 -2.20 9.20
N ILE A 24 0.58 -2.05 9.10
CA ILE A 24 -0.27 -1.60 10.21
C ILE A 24 -0.24 -2.60 11.37
N ALA A 25 -0.41 -3.90 11.08
CA ALA A 25 -0.35 -4.96 12.08
C ALA A 25 0.98 -4.95 12.85
N SER A 26 2.07 -4.60 12.15
CA SER A 26 3.42 -4.56 12.75
C SER A 26 3.63 -3.51 13.85
N ILE A 27 2.69 -2.57 13.99
CA ILE A 27 2.69 -1.59 15.10
C ILE A 27 2.45 -2.30 16.44
N ASN A 28 1.59 -3.31 16.46
CA ASN A 28 1.27 -4.09 17.66
C ASN A 28 2.12 -5.37 17.76
N ASP A 29 2.49 -5.96 16.61
CA ASP A 29 3.30 -7.17 16.54
C ASP A 29 4.49 -7.00 15.58
N PRO A 30 5.69 -6.64 16.08
CA PRO A 30 6.86 -6.42 15.25
C PRO A 30 7.25 -7.60 14.34
N SER A 31 6.80 -8.83 14.64
CA SER A 31 7.07 -10.00 13.81
C SER A 31 6.38 -9.94 12.44
N GLN A 32 5.31 -9.14 12.31
CA GLN A 32 4.54 -8.98 11.07
C GLN A 32 5.13 -7.93 10.12
N ARG A 33 6.25 -7.28 10.47
CA ARG A 33 6.82 -6.19 9.67
C ARG A 33 7.19 -6.68 8.26
N PRO A 34 6.53 -6.18 7.20
CA PRO A 34 6.88 -6.57 5.84
C PRO A 34 8.21 -5.95 5.44
N ARG A 35 8.93 -6.59 4.52
CA ARG A 35 10.14 -6.02 3.92
C ARG A 35 9.76 -4.99 2.87
N VAL A 36 10.65 -4.04 2.62
CA VAL A 36 10.45 -3.03 1.57
C VAL A 36 10.35 -3.67 0.18
N SER A 37 10.96 -4.84 -0.01
CA SER A 37 10.96 -5.61 -1.26
C SER A 37 9.81 -6.62 -1.39
N ASP A 38 8.99 -6.79 -0.35
CA ASP A 38 7.80 -7.66 -0.40
C ASP A 38 6.66 -7.00 -1.20
#